data_AF-A0A925VCW0-F1
#
_entry.id   AF-A0A925VCW0-F1
#
_cell.length_a   1.000
_cell.length_b   1.000
_cell.length_c   1.000
_cell.angle_alpha   90.00
_cell.angle_beta   90.00
_cell.angle_gamma   90.00
#
_symmetry.space_group_name_H-M   'P 1'
#
loop_
_entity.id
_entity.type
_entity.pdbx_description
1 polymer ?
#
loop_
_entity_poly.entity_id
_entity_poly.type
_entity_poly.pdbx_seq_one_letter_code
_entity_poly.pdbx_strand_id
1 'polypeptide(L)'
;MPRVHLFELEDQPWFPAVLRDAATAYLDTAARVTGQIQRLLPKLREAIERSGSRELLDLCSGSGGPASQVVAALAAEGTEVRAELTDLYPNRAALARTA
;
A
#
# COMPACT_ATOMS: atom_id res chain seq x y z
N MET A 1 -3.44 -15.84 -23.94
CA MET A 1 -2.66 -16.74 -23.06
C MET A 1 -3.64 -17.49 -22.15
N PRO A 2 -3.42 -18.77 -21.83
CA PRO A 2 -4.25 -19.48 -20.85
C PRO A 2 -4.02 -18.90 -19.44
N ARG A 3 -5.08 -18.86 -18.61
CA ARG A 3 -5.01 -18.37 -17.23
C ARG A 3 -4.28 -19.37 -16.35
N VAL A 4 -3.15 -18.97 -15.77
CA VAL A 4 -2.46 -19.74 -14.72
C VAL A 4 -3.00 -19.29 -13.37
N HIS A 5 -3.46 -20.23 -12.54
CA HIS A 5 -4.02 -19.95 -11.22
C HIS A 5 -3.00 -20.26 -10.12
N LEU A 6 -2.06 -19.34 -9.95
CA LEU A 6 -1.08 -19.39 -8.87
C LEU A 6 -1.70 -18.88 -7.56
N PHE A 7 -1.00 -19.11 -6.45
CA PHE A 7 -1.38 -18.68 -5.12
C PHE A 7 -0.27 -17.86 -4.48
N GLU A 8 -0.64 -16.94 -3.59
CA GLU A 8 0.31 -16.28 -2.70
C GLU A 8 0.47 -17.12 -1.43
N LEU A 9 1.72 -17.33 -1.02
CA LEU A 9 2.01 -18.03 0.24
C LEU A 9 1.45 -17.25 1.43
N GLU A 10 1.53 -15.92 1.35
CA GLU A 10 1.05 -15.02 2.38
C GLU A 10 -0.47 -15.14 2.54
N ASP A 11 -1.26 -15.42 1.50
CA ASP A 11 -2.71 -15.56 1.66
C ASP A 11 -3.15 -16.80 2.44
N GLN A 12 -2.25 -17.76 2.68
CA GLN A 12 -2.62 -18.99 3.35
C GLN A 12 -2.83 -18.77 4.87
N PRO A 13 -3.92 -19.31 5.46
CA PRO A 13 -4.22 -19.10 6.89
C PRO A 13 -3.20 -19.75 7.83
N TRP A 14 -2.44 -20.73 7.35
CA TRP A 14 -1.37 -21.39 8.10
C TRP A 14 -0.02 -20.68 7.96
N PHE A 15 0.10 -19.66 7.10
CA PHE A 15 1.38 -19.02 6.82
C PHE A 15 1.90 -18.28 8.08
N PRO A 16 3.17 -18.47 8.47
CA PRO A 16 3.69 -17.89 9.71
C PRO A 16 3.59 -16.36 9.74
N ALA A 17 2.99 -15.82 10.79
CA ALA A 17 2.82 -14.37 10.97
C ALA A 17 4.15 -13.61 10.88
N VAL A 18 5.23 -14.14 11.45
CA VAL A 18 6.57 -13.53 11.40
C VAL A 18 7.09 -13.37 9.96
N LEU A 19 6.77 -14.30 9.06
CA LEU A 19 7.19 -14.21 7.66
C LEU A 19 6.33 -13.23 6.88
N ARG A 20 5.01 -13.20 7.13
CA ARG A 20 4.09 -12.19 6.57
C ARG A 20 4.50 -10.77 6.97
N ASP A 21 4.83 -10.59 8.24
CA ASP A 21 5.29 -9.31 8.77
C ASP A 21 6.63 -8.90 8.17
N ALA A 22 7.57 -9.84 8.02
CA ALA A 22 8.84 -9.60 7.36
C ALA A 22 8.67 -9.24 5.88
N ALA A 23 7.77 -9.91 5.17
CA ALA A 23 7.49 -9.64 3.75
C ALA A 23 6.91 -8.23 3.55
N THR A 24 5.88 -7.86 4.32
CA THR A 24 5.30 -6.51 4.24
C THR A 24 6.30 -5.41 4.67
N ALA A 25 7.16 -5.67 5.66
CA ALA A 25 8.24 -4.76 6.04
C ALA A 25 9.31 -4.62 4.94
N TYR A 26 9.65 -5.73 4.28
CA TYR A 26 10.54 -5.72 3.12
C TYR A 26 9.95 -4.89 1.98
N LEU A 27 8.67 -5.07 1.65
CA LEU A 27 8.00 -4.31 0.59
C LEU A 27 7.98 -2.81 0.88
N ASP A 28 7.65 -2.39 2.11
CA ASP A 28 7.74 -0.97 2.50
C ASP A 28 9.16 -0.42 2.32
N THR A 29 10.16 -1.18 2.78
CA THR A 29 11.57 -0.79 2.65
C THR A 29 11.98 -0.69 1.18
N ALA A 30 11.63 -1.67 0.36
CA ALA A 30 11.93 -1.69 -1.07
C ALA A 30 11.29 -0.50 -1.78
N ALA A 31 10.04 -0.17 -1.47
CA ALA A 31 9.33 0.98 -2.02
C ALA A 31 10.05 2.31 -1.70
N ARG A 32 10.53 2.46 -0.45
CA ARG A 32 11.32 3.64 -0.02
C ARG A 32 12.65 3.72 -0.75
N VAL A 33 13.43 2.64 -0.76
CA VAL A 33 14.77 2.60 -1.34
C VAL A 33 14.75 2.87 -2.85
N THR A 34 13.74 2.35 -3.55
CA THR A 34 13.61 2.51 -5.01
C THR A 34 12.92 3.82 -5.42
N GLY A 35 12.34 4.54 -4.46
CA GLY A 35 11.54 5.74 -4.71
C GLY A 35 10.29 5.45 -5.55
N GLN A 36 9.70 4.26 -5.40
CA GLN A 36 8.55 3.81 -6.20
C GLN A 36 7.39 4.80 -6.14
N ILE A 37 7.07 5.30 -4.94
CA ILE A 37 5.96 6.23 -4.74
C ILE A 37 6.15 7.53 -5.53
N GLN A 38 7.35 8.10 -5.49
CA GLN A 38 7.66 9.34 -6.23
C GLN A 38 7.50 9.18 -7.73
N ARG A 39 7.80 7.98 -8.27
CA ARG A 39 7.63 7.68 -9.70
C ARG A 39 6.16 7.51 -10.09
N LEU A 40 5.31 7.07 -9.16
CA LEU A 40 3.87 6.85 -9.40
C LEU A 40 3.04 8.12 -9.17
N LEU A 41 3.54 9.06 -8.38
CA LEU A 41 2.81 10.26 -7.93
C LEU A 41 2.14 11.06 -9.06
N PRO A 42 2.78 11.32 -10.23
CA PRO A 42 2.13 12.08 -11.29
C PRO A 42 0.88 11.40 -11.85
N LYS A 43 0.88 10.05 -11.94
CA LYS A 43 -0.27 9.28 -12.41
C LYS A 43 -1.38 9.21 -11.38
N LEU A 44 -1.02 9.11 -10.10
CA LEU A 44 -1.99 9.13 -9.01
C LEU A 44 -2.72 10.47 -8.96
N ARG A 45 -1.98 11.58 -9.09
CA ARG A 45 -2.57 12.93 -9.13
C ARG A 45 -3.54 13.08 -10.31
N GLU A 46 -3.14 12.66 -11.51
CA GLU A 46 -4.04 12.71 -12.68
C GLU A 46 -5.34 11.91 -12.42
N ALA A 47 -5.23 10.72 -11.81
CA ALA A 47 -6.40 9.90 -11.48
C ALA A 47 -7.30 10.56 -10.43
N ILE A 48 -6.71 11.18 -9.39
CA ILE A 48 -7.43 11.92 -8.35
C ILE A 48 -8.17 13.11 -8.97
N GLU A 49 -7.49 13.92 -9.79
CA GLU A 49 -8.09 15.08 -10.46
C GLU A 49 -9.23 14.68 -11.39
N ARG A 50 -9.04 13.62 -12.19
CA ARG A 50 -10.05 13.12 -13.13
C ARG A 50 -11.25 12.48 -12.45
N SER A 51 -11.04 11.82 -11.32
CA SER A 51 -12.13 11.20 -10.55
C SER A 51 -12.89 12.22 -9.69
N GLY A 52 -12.24 13.32 -9.31
CA GLY A 52 -12.78 14.28 -8.35
C GLY A 52 -12.88 13.75 -6.91
N SER A 53 -12.44 12.50 -6.67
CA SER A 53 -12.47 11.87 -5.34
C SER A 53 -11.25 12.26 -4.53
N ARG A 54 -11.45 12.51 -3.23
CA ARG A 54 -10.36 12.63 -2.24
C ARG A 54 -10.23 11.39 -1.37
N GLU A 55 -10.93 10.31 -1.71
CA GLU A 55 -10.86 9.04 -1.01
C GLU A 55 -10.09 8.02 -1.85
N LEU A 56 -9.08 7.41 -1.24
CA LEU A 56 -8.25 6.36 -1.82
C LEU A 56 -8.49 5.07 -1.05
N LEU A 57 -8.89 4.01 -1.74
CA LEU A 57 -8.98 2.66 -1.18
C LEU A 57 -7.74 1.88 -1.57
N ASP A 58 -6.95 1.46 -0.59
CA ASP A 58 -5.80 0.57 -0.79
C ASP A 58 -6.22 -0.89 -0.57
N LEU A 59 -5.97 -1.72 -1.58
CA LEU A 59 -6.28 -3.14 -1.58
C LEU A 59 -5.00 -3.93 -1.34
N CYS A 60 -5.01 -4.82 -0.35
CA CYS A 60 -3.84 -5.57 0.09
C CYS A 60 -2.74 -4.67 0.67
N SER A 61 -3.16 -3.74 1.54
CA SER A 61 -2.32 -2.71 2.15
C SER A 61 -1.23 -3.25 3.08
N GLY A 62 -1.33 -4.50 3.53
CA GLY A 62 -0.39 -5.17 4.42
C GLY A 62 -0.13 -4.38 5.71
N SER A 63 1.03 -3.73 5.76
CA SER A 63 1.48 -2.89 6.88
C SER A 63 1.13 -1.40 6.75
N GLY A 64 0.52 -0.97 5.63
CA GLY A 64 0.12 0.42 5.35
C GLY A 64 1.25 1.37 4.95
N GLY A 65 2.48 0.85 4.82
CA GLY A 65 3.67 1.66 4.53
C GLY A 65 3.60 2.44 3.21
N PRO A 66 3.41 1.78 2.05
CA PRO A 66 3.29 2.46 0.75
C PRO A 66 2.13 3.47 0.69
N ALA A 67 0.97 3.15 1.26
CA ALA A 67 -0.18 4.05 1.27
C ALA A 67 0.08 5.32 2.08
N SER A 68 0.69 5.21 3.27
CA SER A 68 1.04 6.39 4.07
C SER A 68 2.05 7.29 3.34
N GLN A 69 2.99 6.71 2.60
CA GLN A 69 3.91 7.45 1.74
C GLN A 69 3.19 8.18 0.60
N VAL A 70 2.18 7.57 -0.03
CA VAL A 70 1.36 8.21 -1.07
C VAL A 70 0.62 9.41 -0.51
N VAL A 71 -0.07 9.25 0.63
CA VAL A 71 -0.82 10.34 1.28
C VAL A 71 0.10 11.50 1.63
N ALA A 72 1.26 11.21 2.23
CA ALA A 72 2.24 12.24 2.58
C ALA A 72 2.81 12.97 1.35
N ALA A 73 3.10 12.24 0.27
CA ALA A 73 3.62 12.81 -0.97
C ALA A 73 2.59 13.70 -1.68
N LEU A 74 1.32 13.28 -1.73
CA LEU A 74 0.23 14.09 -2.28
C LEU A 74 -0.02 15.34 -1.44
N ALA A 75 0.00 15.23 -0.11
CA ALA A 75 -0.17 16.36 0.80
C ALA A 75 0.97 17.38 0.63
N ALA A 76 2.21 16.93 0.45
CA ALA A 76 3.35 17.81 0.19
C ALA A 76 3.22 18.62 -1.12
N GLU A 77 2.44 18.13 -2.09
CA GLU A 77 2.11 18.83 -3.33
C GLU A 77 0.77 19.59 -3.27
N GLY A 78 0.15 19.68 -2.08
CA GLY A 78 -1.12 20.41 -1.87
C GLY A 78 -2.39 19.63 -2.21
N THR A 79 -2.29 18.31 -2.41
CA THR A 79 -3.44 17.44 -2.65
C THR A 79 -3.76 16.61 -1.40
N GLU A 80 -4.71 17.07 -0.60
CA GLU A 80 -5.18 16.29 0.55
C GLU A 80 -6.14 15.18 0.11
N VAL A 81 -5.87 13.97 0.62
CA VAL A 81 -6.65 12.75 0.40
C VAL A 81 -6.77 11.95 1.70
N ARG A 82 -7.86 11.20 1.84
CA ARG A 82 -8.09 10.23 2.89
C ARG A 82 -7.87 8.83 2.32
N ALA A 83 -6.95 8.08 2.91
CA ALA A 83 -6.74 6.67 2.55
C ALA A 83 -7.50 5.73 3.50
N GLU A 84 -8.21 4.77 2.94
CA GLU A 84 -8.76 3.62 3.63
C GLU A 84 -7.98 2.38 3.24
N LEU A 85 -7.53 1.61 4.23
CA LEU A 85 -6.64 0.48 4.03
C LEU A 85 -7.40 -0.82 4.26
N THR A 86 -7.33 -1.72 3.29
CA THR A 86 -7.88 -3.08 3.40
C THR A 86 -6.79 -4.10 3.24
N ASP A 87 -6.90 -5.19 4.00
CA ASP A 87 -5.97 -6.30 3.92
C ASP A 87 -6.64 -7.58 4.42
N LEU A 88 -6.25 -8.73 3.87
CA LEU A 88 -6.76 -10.03 4.30
C LEU A 88 -6.23 -10.42 5.69
N TYR A 89 -5.00 -10.04 6.02
CA TYR A 89 -4.33 -10.30 7.30
C TYR A 89 -3.55 -9.05 7.76
N PRO A 90 -4.27 -8.00 8.22
CA PRO A 90 -3.67 -6.71 8.49
C PRO A 90 -2.61 -6.77 9.60
N ASN A 91 -1.43 -6.18 9.35
CA ASN A 91 -0.42 -6.00 10.39
C ASN A 91 -0.77 -4.81 11.28
N ARG A 92 -1.61 -5.06 12.29
CA ARG A 92 -2.11 -4.03 13.23
C ARG A 92 -0.99 -3.30 13.97
N ALA A 93 0.07 -4.02 14.35
CA ALA A 93 1.19 -3.43 15.06
C ALA A 93 1.96 -2.43 14.19
N ALA A 94 2.08 -2.70 12.88
CA ALA A 94 2.68 -1.78 11.92
C ALA A 94 1.78 -0.59 11.62
N LEU A 95 0.48 -0.82 11.40
CA LEU A 95 -0.50 0.23 11.14
C LEU A 95 -0.58 1.25 12.28
N ALA A 96 -0.43 0.82 13.53
CA ALA A 96 -0.38 1.72 14.68
C ALA A 96 0.83 2.68 14.68
N ARG A 97 1.86 2.44 13.85
CA ARG A 97 3.02 3.32 13.69
C ARG A 97 2.89 4.29 12.52
N THR A 98 1.89 4.11 11.65
CA THR A 98 1.65 4.94 10.47
C THR A 98 0.52 5.96 10.67
N ALA A 99 -0.27 5.80 11.74
CA ALA A 99 -1.28 6.76 12.18
C ALA A 99 -0.64 7.89 13.00
#